data_AF-A0A372J3D8-F1
#
_entry.id   AF-A0A372J3D8-F1
#
_cell.length_a   1.000
_cell.length_b   1.000
_cell.length_c   1.000
_cell.angle_alpha   90.00
_cell.angle_beta   90.00
_cell.angle_gamma   90.00
#
_symmetry.space_group_name_H-M   'P 1'
#
loop_
_entity.id
_entity.type
_entity.pdbx_description
1 polymer ?
#
loop_
_entity_poly.entity_id
_entity_poly.type
_entity_poly.pdbx_seq_one_letter_code
_entity_poly.pdbx_strand_id
1 'polypeptide(L)'
;MGEMAAMPARARTRPFLLVAVLAAALLAAPPARAVVCTETDPIARLYCELGGTASILGTPVGTPYAVAGGRAQEYTAGTVYWSAATGAHEVHGWVRDTYRRLGGPTGFLGFPVTDEQAAADGVGAFSHFQGGSVYSTPGTGAHEVHGWIRDRWTGLGGARGFLGYPLTDERPTADLIGAYSHFQGGSVYSSPGTGAHEMHGAIRERWAAQGWEGGPLGYPITDEYPVTGGRQSDFQYGFLRWTAATGAVRTALLAPYEHAGTWVTRFRFSREYGGATPAVPPSAVDAMADAGVRTLYLQAAADDPAHPELLSPDLLGQFLTRAHARGLRVVAWYLPHFTDVAADLRRLRAMADFRASGQAFDAIAVDIEDRTVADVPTRNARLVDLSARLAAALPDVTLGAIVLPPVVTDVLSPAYWPDFPWRQISGYYQVWLPMAYWTNRTAESGWRDPYRYTAENVARVRANLGEPCAAVAVIGGYGSTVSAADHQQMARAAADLGAIGVSVFDWTTTPAASWPPLRGYDVRGC
;
A
#
# COMPACT_ATOMS: atom_id res chain seq x y z
N MET A 1 17.16 71.90 -10.62
CA MET A 1 16.05 72.65 -11.26
C MET A 1 14.84 71.76 -11.15
N GLY A 2 14.12 71.84 -10.03
CA GLY A 2 12.92 72.68 -9.87
C GLY A 2 11.74 71.83 -10.35
N GLU A 3 10.79 71.39 -9.52
CA GLU A 3 10.00 72.20 -8.60
C GLU A 3 9.33 71.34 -7.52
N MET A 4 9.24 71.91 -6.32
CA MET A 4 8.47 71.46 -5.16
C MET A 4 6.96 71.54 -5.41
N ALA A 5 6.16 70.74 -4.70
CA ALA A 5 5.22 71.26 -3.68
C ALA A 5 4.35 70.16 -3.04
N ALA A 6 4.04 70.37 -1.76
CA ALA A 6 3.40 69.47 -0.81
C ALA A 6 1.85 69.48 -0.85
N MET A 7 1.25 68.39 -0.31
CA MET A 7 -0.01 68.15 0.46
C MET A 7 -1.18 69.19 0.43
N PRO A 8 -2.48 68.87 0.75
CA PRO A 8 -3.02 67.71 1.50
C PRO A 8 -4.37 67.13 0.99
N ALA A 9 -4.88 66.15 1.74
CA ALA A 9 -6.19 65.48 1.59
C ALA A 9 -7.42 66.42 1.70
N ARG A 10 -8.47 66.14 0.93
CA ARG A 10 -9.84 66.62 1.16
C ARG A 10 -10.89 65.55 0.86
N ALA A 11 -11.94 65.60 1.68
CA ALA A 11 -13.03 64.66 1.87
C ALA A 11 -13.83 64.30 0.60
N ARG A 12 -14.23 63.02 0.51
CA ARG A 12 -15.17 62.50 -0.47
C ARG A 12 -16.61 62.88 -0.08
N THR A 13 -17.21 63.80 -0.82
CA THR A 13 -18.66 63.98 -0.90
C THR A 13 -19.21 63.08 -2.02
N ARG A 14 -20.10 62.15 -1.67
CA ARG A 14 -20.83 61.29 -2.62
C ARG A 14 -22.08 62.04 -3.10
N PRO A 15 -22.33 62.17 -4.42
CA PRO A 15 -23.62 62.65 -4.90
C PRO A 15 -24.66 61.52 -4.86
N PHE A 16 -25.83 61.82 -4.31
CA PHE A 16 -27.04 61.01 -4.39
C PHE A 16 -27.54 61.01 -5.83
N LEU A 17 -27.64 59.83 -6.46
CA LEU A 17 -28.42 59.63 -7.67
C LEU A 17 -29.70 58.87 -7.29
N LEU A 18 -30.85 59.51 -7.49
CA LEU A 18 -32.17 58.91 -7.37
C LEU A 18 -32.28 57.73 -8.35
N VAL A 19 -32.50 56.52 -7.83
CA VAL A 19 -32.96 55.37 -8.63
C VAL A 19 -34.47 55.27 -8.44
N ALA A 20 -35.22 55.50 -9.52
CA ALA A 20 -36.66 55.28 -9.56
C ALA A 20 -36.95 53.77 -9.49
N VAL A 21 -37.70 53.35 -8.47
CA VAL A 21 -38.18 51.97 -8.32
C VAL A 21 -39.41 51.80 -9.21
N LEU A 22 -39.27 51.12 -10.34
CA LEU A 22 -40.41 50.52 -11.04
C LEU A 22 -40.78 49.23 -10.30
N ALA A 23 -41.86 49.28 -9.53
CA ALA A 23 -42.49 48.08 -8.97
C ALA A 23 -43.26 47.36 -10.10
N ALA A 24 -42.62 46.40 -10.75
CA ALA A 24 -43.33 45.41 -11.54
C ALA A 24 -43.98 44.41 -10.56
N ALA A 25 -45.31 44.43 -10.48
CA ALA A 25 -46.06 43.42 -9.75
C ALA A 25 -45.84 42.05 -10.42
N LEU A 26 -45.00 41.20 -9.82
CA LEU A 26 -45.07 39.77 -10.08
C LEU A 26 -46.42 39.30 -9.53
N LEU A 27 -47.37 39.01 -10.43
CA LEU A 27 -48.45 38.09 -10.12
C LEU A 27 -47.81 36.76 -9.75
N ALA A 28 -47.69 36.49 -8.46
CA ALA A 28 -47.39 35.16 -7.98
C ALA A 28 -48.49 34.23 -8.52
N ALA A 29 -48.09 33.30 -9.40
CA ALA A 29 -48.96 32.19 -9.77
C ALA A 29 -49.48 31.54 -8.48
N PRO A 30 -50.78 31.20 -8.40
CA PRO A 30 -51.29 30.49 -7.23
C PRO A 30 -50.44 29.23 -7.00
N PRO A 31 -50.14 28.86 -5.74
CA PRO A 31 -49.44 27.61 -5.49
C PRO A 31 -50.20 26.48 -6.19
N ALA A 32 -49.51 25.71 -7.02
CA ALA A 32 -50.09 24.55 -7.67
C ALA A 32 -50.76 23.71 -6.58
N ARG A 33 -52.08 23.48 -6.70
CA ARG A 33 -52.82 22.59 -5.81
C ARG A 33 -52.08 21.24 -5.84
N ALA A 34 -51.64 20.76 -4.68
CA ALA A 34 -51.10 19.41 -4.56
C ALA A 34 -52.15 18.45 -5.15
N VAL A 35 -51.75 17.66 -6.15
CA VAL A 35 -52.64 16.66 -6.75
C VAL A 35 -52.95 15.64 -5.66
N VAL A 36 -54.19 15.63 -5.16
CA VAL A 36 -54.63 14.63 -4.19
C VAL A 36 -55.02 13.39 -4.98
N CYS A 37 -54.08 12.46 -5.09
CA CYS A 37 -54.29 11.18 -5.75
C CYS A 37 -55.06 10.24 -4.81
N THR A 38 -56.22 9.78 -5.26
CA THR A 38 -57.11 8.88 -4.49
C THR A 38 -56.95 7.41 -4.88
N GLU A 39 -55.94 7.08 -5.69
CA GLU A 39 -55.68 5.73 -6.16
C GLU A 39 -55.26 4.82 -5.00
N THR A 40 -55.85 3.62 -4.97
CA THR A 40 -55.53 2.60 -3.96
C THR A 40 -54.46 1.62 -4.41
N ASP A 41 -54.30 1.45 -5.72
CA ASP A 41 -53.18 0.71 -6.30
C ASP A 41 -51.89 1.53 -6.16
N PRO A 42 -50.83 1.00 -5.51
CA PRO A 42 -49.60 1.75 -5.26
C PRO A 42 -48.89 2.27 -6.51
N ILE A 43 -48.94 1.51 -7.62
CA ILE A 43 -48.33 1.90 -8.88
C ILE A 43 -49.10 3.07 -9.50
N ALA A 44 -50.43 2.95 -9.56
CA ALA A 44 -51.29 4.02 -10.08
C ALA A 44 -51.20 5.29 -9.22
N ARG A 45 -51.09 5.12 -7.89
CA ARG A 45 -50.92 6.21 -6.95
C ARG A 45 -49.62 6.99 -7.19
N LEU A 46 -48.47 6.31 -7.27
CA LEU A 46 -47.19 6.97 -7.55
C LEU A 46 -47.24 7.71 -8.89
N TYR A 47 -47.75 7.07 -9.94
CA TYR A 47 -47.85 7.71 -11.26
C TYR A 47 -48.71 8.97 -11.24
N CYS A 48 -49.83 8.95 -10.52
CA CYS A 48 -50.66 10.14 -10.31
C CYS A 48 -49.91 11.23 -9.52
N GLU A 49 -49.21 10.85 -8.45
CA GLU A 49 -48.44 11.78 -7.60
C GLU A 49 -47.31 12.46 -8.38
N LEU A 50 -46.73 11.77 -9.38
CA LEU A 50 -45.75 12.31 -10.33
C LEU A 50 -46.34 13.22 -11.42
N GLY A 51 -47.67 13.33 -11.52
CA GLY A 51 -48.37 14.16 -12.52
C GLY A 51 -48.88 13.40 -13.75
N GLY A 52 -48.96 12.07 -13.70
CA GLY A 52 -49.52 11.23 -14.75
C GLY A 52 -48.80 11.38 -16.08
N THR A 53 -49.53 11.61 -17.17
CA THR A 53 -48.95 11.69 -18.53
C THR A 53 -48.04 12.90 -18.73
N ALA A 54 -48.10 13.89 -17.84
CA ALA A 54 -47.21 15.05 -17.84
C ALA A 54 -45.91 14.80 -17.06
N SER A 55 -45.79 13.66 -16.37
CA SER A 55 -44.59 13.27 -15.62
C SER A 55 -43.45 12.84 -16.55
N ILE A 56 -42.27 12.64 -15.96
CA ILE A 56 -41.09 12.10 -16.66
C ILE A 56 -41.33 10.71 -17.27
N LEU A 57 -42.31 9.96 -16.76
CA LEU A 57 -42.62 8.60 -17.21
C LEU A 57 -43.37 8.59 -18.56
N GLY A 58 -44.13 9.65 -18.85
CA GLY A 58 -44.99 9.75 -20.03
C GLY A 58 -46.22 8.83 -19.95
N THR A 59 -46.66 8.28 -21.08
CA THR A 59 -47.91 7.49 -21.13
C THR A 59 -47.70 6.03 -20.73
N PRO A 60 -48.70 5.35 -20.14
CA PRO A 60 -48.61 3.93 -19.82
C PRO A 60 -48.47 3.08 -21.10
N VAL A 61 -47.61 2.08 -21.04
CA VAL A 61 -47.42 1.07 -22.09
C VAL A 61 -47.96 -0.27 -21.58
N GLY A 62 -49.09 -0.69 -22.13
CA GLY A 62 -49.81 -1.89 -21.65
C GLY A 62 -50.42 -1.69 -20.26
N THR A 63 -50.86 -2.80 -19.65
CA THR A 63 -51.44 -2.83 -18.29
C THR A 63 -50.43 -3.32 -17.26
N PRO A 64 -50.64 -3.08 -15.95
CA PRO A 64 -49.71 -3.54 -14.93
C PRO A 64 -49.61 -5.06 -14.96
N TYR A 65 -48.40 -5.59 -14.87
CA TYR A 65 -48.12 -7.03 -14.95
C TYR A 65 -47.41 -7.53 -13.70
N ALA A 66 -47.54 -8.82 -13.43
CA ALA A 66 -46.87 -9.46 -12.31
C ALA A 66 -45.38 -9.69 -12.63
N VAL A 67 -44.53 -9.48 -11.64
CA VAL A 67 -43.12 -9.91 -11.63
C VAL A 67 -42.91 -10.77 -10.37
N ALA A 68 -41.88 -11.61 -10.33
CA ALA A 68 -41.64 -12.41 -9.13
C ALA A 68 -41.46 -11.49 -7.91
N GLY A 69 -42.28 -11.69 -6.88
CA GLY A 69 -42.28 -10.88 -5.65
C GLY A 69 -42.99 -9.52 -5.74
N GLY A 70 -43.61 -9.16 -6.87
CA GLY A 70 -44.24 -7.85 -7.01
C GLY A 70 -45.00 -7.61 -8.31
N ARG A 71 -45.15 -6.34 -8.66
CA ARG A 71 -45.84 -5.86 -9.87
C ARG A 71 -45.02 -4.77 -10.55
N ALA A 72 -45.21 -4.59 -11.85
CA ALA A 72 -44.59 -3.53 -12.61
C ALA A 72 -45.56 -2.94 -13.64
N GLN A 73 -45.36 -1.69 -14.01
CA GLN A 73 -46.03 -1.02 -15.12
C GLN A 73 -45.00 -0.27 -15.94
N GLU A 74 -44.95 -0.55 -17.23
CA GLU A 74 -44.11 0.19 -18.16
C GLU A 74 -44.78 1.49 -18.59
N TYR A 75 -43.97 2.53 -18.76
CA TYR A 75 -44.37 3.80 -19.35
C TYR A 75 -43.39 4.12 -20.48
N THR A 76 -43.75 5.06 -21.34
CA THR A 76 -42.93 5.41 -22.52
C THR A 76 -41.48 5.75 -22.17
N ALA A 77 -41.23 6.37 -21.02
CA ALA A 77 -39.92 6.82 -20.60
C ALA A 77 -39.42 6.21 -19.27
N GLY A 78 -40.23 5.38 -18.60
CA GLY A 78 -39.84 4.78 -17.32
C GLY A 78 -40.58 3.49 -16.98
N THR A 79 -40.39 2.96 -15.78
CA THR A 79 -41.14 1.82 -15.26
C THR A 79 -41.34 2.01 -13.77
N VAL A 80 -42.58 1.85 -13.31
CA VAL A 80 -42.87 1.81 -11.87
C VAL A 80 -42.89 0.35 -11.45
N TYR A 81 -42.06 0.00 -10.46
CA TYR A 81 -42.03 -1.30 -9.83
C TYR A 81 -42.61 -1.20 -8.42
N TRP A 82 -43.35 -2.22 -8.00
CA TRP A 82 -43.88 -2.32 -6.64
C TRP A 82 -43.60 -3.68 -6.04
N SER A 83 -43.17 -3.70 -4.79
CA SER A 83 -43.19 -4.89 -3.93
C SER A 83 -43.78 -4.53 -2.57
N ALA A 84 -44.25 -5.54 -1.82
CA ALA A 84 -44.73 -5.33 -0.46
C ALA A 84 -43.63 -4.81 0.49
N ALA A 85 -42.36 -5.11 0.20
CA ALA A 85 -41.23 -4.75 1.05
C ALA A 85 -40.71 -3.32 0.78
N THR A 86 -40.76 -2.87 -0.47
CA THR A 86 -40.15 -1.60 -0.89
C THR A 86 -41.16 -0.51 -1.19
N GLY A 87 -42.42 -0.85 -1.48
CA GLY A 87 -43.38 0.12 -2.00
C GLY A 87 -43.21 0.33 -3.51
N ALA A 88 -43.91 1.33 -4.05
CA ALA A 88 -43.87 1.65 -5.47
C ALA A 88 -42.76 2.67 -5.72
N HIS A 89 -41.89 2.38 -6.67
CA HIS A 89 -40.81 3.26 -7.08
C HIS A 89 -40.62 3.29 -8.58
N GLU A 90 -40.33 4.46 -9.11
CA GLU A 90 -40.06 4.66 -10.52
C GLU A 90 -38.57 4.58 -10.85
N VAL A 91 -38.26 3.98 -12.00
CA VAL A 91 -36.91 3.97 -12.58
C VAL A 91 -37.03 4.36 -14.05
N HIS A 92 -36.20 5.30 -14.52
CA HIS A 92 -36.26 5.80 -15.89
C HIS A 92 -34.89 5.92 -16.54
N GLY A 93 -34.86 6.41 -17.79
CA GLY A 93 -33.63 6.70 -18.52
C GLY A 93 -32.59 5.57 -18.53
N TRP A 94 -31.32 5.94 -18.38
CA TRP A 94 -30.21 4.98 -18.42
C TRP A 94 -30.15 4.08 -17.19
N VAL A 95 -30.66 4.54 -16.04
CA VAL A 95 -30.74 3.71 -14.84
C VAL A 95 -31.69 2.53 -15.06
N ARG A 96 -32.87 2.78 -15.66
CA ARG A 96 -33.83 1.73 -16.02
C ARG A 96 -33.24 0.76 -17.03
N ASP A 97 -32.57 1.27 -18.06
CA ASP A 97 -32.02 0.43 -19.11
C ASP A 97 -30.91 -0.49 -18.56
N THR A 98 -30.04 0.01 -17.68
CA THR A 98 -29.06 -0.81 -16.96
C THR A 98 -29.73 -1.79 -16.00
N TYR A 99 -30.71 -1.36 -15.20
CA TYR A 99 -31.43 -2.24 -14.28
C TYR A 99 -32.13 -3.41 -15.00
N ARG A 100 -32.75 -3.15 -16.17
CA ARG A 100 -33.35 -4.19 -17.02
C ARG A 100 -32.31 -5.15 -17.59
N ARG A 101 -31.15 -4.64 -18.04
CA ARG A 101 -30.01 -5.47 -18.50
C ARG A 101 -29.55 -6.44 -17.41
N LEU A 102 -29.57 -6.01 -16.16
CA LEU A 102 -29.16 -6.80 -14.99
C LEU A 102 -30.27 -7.74 -14.45
N GLY A 103 -31.37 -7.93 -15.20
CA GLY A 103 -32.44 -8.86 -14.85
C GLY A 103 -33.59 -8.25 -14.04
N GLY A 104 -33.58 -6.93 -13.84
CA GLY A 104 -34.64 -6.20 -13.16
C GLY A 104 -34.92 -6.74 -11.74
N PRO A 105 -36.20 -6.83 -11.31
CA PRO A 105 -36.55 -7.29 -9.96
C PRO A 105 -36.13 -8.73 -9.65
N THR A 106 -35.86 -9.54 -10.67
CA THR A 106 -35.41 -10.94 -10.52
C THR A 106 -33.89 -11.08 -10.48
N GLY A 107 -33.16 -10.01 -10.81
CA GLY A 107 -31.71 -9.93 -10.72
C GLY A 107 -31.23 -9.66 -9.29
N PHE A 108 -29.91 -9.62 -9.12
CA PHE A 108 -29.28 -9.47 -7.80
C PHE A 108 -29.54 -8.11 -7.14
N LEU A 109 -29.89 -7.07 -7.91
CA LEU A 109 -30.26 -5.77 -7.37
C LEU A 109 -31.61 -5.81 -6.64
N GLY A 110 -32.51 -6.73 -6.98
CA GLY A 110 -33.87 -6.76 -6.42
C GLY A 110 -34.68 -5.51 -6.74
N PHE A 111 -35.76 -5.26 -5.99
CA PHE A 111 -36.65 -4.12 -6.25
C PHE A 111 -35.99 -2.76 -5.94
N PRO A 112 -36.37 -1.68 -6.65
CA PRO A 112 -35.99 -0.33 -6.27
C PRO A 112 -36.53 0.03 -4.87
N VAL A 113 -35.75 0.81 -4.12
CA VAL A 113 -36.10 1.37 -2.79
C VAL A 113 -36.16 2.89 -2.80
N THR A 114 -35.83 3.51 -3.93
CA THR A 114 -36.05 4.93 -4.18
C THR A 114 -36.54 5.11 -5.60
N ASP A 115 -37.24 6.22 -5.84
CA ASP A 115 -37.36 6.76 -7.19
C ASP A 115 -35.97 7.18 -7.71
N GLU A 116 -35.87 7.44 -9.01
CA GLU A 116 -34.65 8.00 -9.58
C GLU A 116 -34.45 9.44 -9.12
N GLN A 117 -33.29 9.70 -8.53
CA GLN A 117 -32.93 10.98 -7.94
C GLN A 117 -31.80 11.62 -8.73
N ALA A 118 -31.89 12.93 -8.92
CA ALA A 118 -30.73 13.71 -9.34
C ALA A 118 -29.63 13.61 -8.27
N ALA A 119 -28.40 13.41 -8.71
CA ALA A 119 -27.25 13.51 -7.83
C ALA A 119 -27.07 14.98 -7.38
N ALA A 120 -26.57 15.17 -6.16
CA ALA A 120 -26.52 16.49 -5.52
C ALA A 120 -25.63 17.52 -6.24
N ASP A 121 -24.70 17.07 -7.08
CA ASP A 121 -23.86 17.92 -7.93
C ASP A 121 -24.56 18.39 -9.21
N GLY A 122 -25.78 17.89 -9.48
CA GLY A 122 -26.55 18.19 -10.68
C GLY A 122 -26.02 17.55 -11.96
N VAL A 123 -25.05 16.64 -11.88
CA VAL A 123 -24.40 16.01 -13.04
C VAL A 123 -25.02 14.66 -13.37
N GLY A 124 -25.28 13.85 -12.34
CA GLY A 124 -25.77 12.49 -12.50
C GLY A 124 -27.19 12.27 -12.01
N ALA A 125 -27.67 11.04 -12.19
CA ALA A 125 -28.87 10.51 -11.56
C ALA A 125 -28.58 9.12 -10.98
N PHE A 126 -29.33 8.70 -9.97
CA PHE A 126 -29.17 7.38 -9.38
C PHE A 126 -30.48 6.83 -8.84
N SER A 127 -30.56 5.51 -8.76
CA SER A 127 -31.59 4.81 -7.97
C SER A 127 -30.91 3.84 -7.02
N HIS A 128 -31.48 3.70 -5.83
CA HIS A 128 -31.12 2.64 -4.89
C HIS A 128 -32.06 1.45 -5.07
N PHE A 129 -31.49 0.25 -4.95
CA PHE A 129 -32.17 -1.03 -5.00
C PHE A 129 -31.85 -1.81 -3.73
N GLN A 130 -32.60 -2.87 -3.45
CA GLN A 130 -32.38 -3.72 -2.28
C GLN A 130 -30.93 -4.25 -2.20
N GLY A 131 -30.37 -4.64 -3.36
CA GLY A 131 -29.06 -5.25 -3.47
C GLY A 131 -27.94 -4.29 -3.89
N GLY A 132 -28.22 -3.02 -4.17
CA GLY A 132 -27.18 -2.11 -4.68
C GLY A 132 -27.70 -0.74 -5.12
N SER A 133 -26.92 -0.07 -5.95
CA SER A 133 -27.30 1.21 -6.57
C SER A 133 -26.89 1.20 -8.04
N VAL A 134 -27.62 1.93 -8.87
CA VAL A 134 -27.18 2.26 -10.23
C VAL A 134 -27.03 3.77 -10.31
N TYR A 135 -25.86 4.23 -10.73
CA TYR A 135 -25.53 5.64 -10.95
C TYR A 135 -25.32 5.88 -12.43
N SER A 136 -25.82 7.01 -12.93
CA SER A 136 -25.68 7.42 -14.33
C SER A 136 -25.16 8.85 -14.43
N THR A 137 -24.24 9.09 -15.37
CA THR A 137 -23.86 10.45 -15.79
C THR A 137 -23.66 10.51 -17.29
N PRO A 138 -23.85 11.68 -17.94
CA PRO A 138 -23.54 11.87 -19.35
C PRO A 138 -22.12 11.45 -19.76
N GLY A 139 -21.14 11.60 -18.85
CA GLY A 139 -19.75 11.30 -19.13
C GLY A 139 -19.34 9.84 -18.92
N THR A 140 -20.01 9.12 -18.02
CA THR A 140 -19.62 7.76 -17.64
C THR A 140 -20.60 6.70 -18.14
N GLY A 141 -21.85 7.06 -18.47
CA GLY A 141 -22.93 6.09 -18.65
C GLY A 141 -23.52 5.63 -17.32
N ALA A 142 -24.33 4.56 -17.35
CA ALA A 142 -25.00 4.02 -16.17
C ALA A 142 -24.38 2.69 -15.71
N HIS A 143 -23.87 2.67 -14.48
CA HIS A 143 -23.17 1.54 -13.87
C HIS A 143 -23.72 1.23 -12.50
N GLU A 144 -23.79 -0.05 -12.15
CA GLU A 144 -24.14 -0.50 -10.80
C GLU A 144 -22.93 -0.61 -9.88
N VAL A 145 -23.20 -0.46 -8.60
CA VAL A 145 -22.29 -0.78 -7.49
C VAL A 145 -23.08 -1.53 -6.43
N HIS A 146 -22.51 -2.59 -5.87
CA HIS A 146 -23.19 -3.40 -4.86
C HIS A 146 -22.23 -3.94 -3.79
N GLY A 147 -22.79 -4.65 -2.81
CA GLY A 147 -22.04 -5.35 -1.77
C GLY A 147 -20.97 -4.51 -1.06
N TRP A 148 -19.83 -5.16 -0.78
CA TRP A 148 -18.72 -4.53 -0.05
C TRP A 148 -18.09 -3.36 -0.78
N ILE A 149 -18.10 -3.38 -2.12
CA ILE A 149 -17.58 -2.28 -2.94
C ILE A 149 -18.43 -1.03 -2.76
N ARG A 150 -19.76 -1.17 -2.85
CA ARG A 150 -20.70 -0.07 -2.60
C ARG A 150 -20.57 0.47 -1.19
N ASP A 151 -20.48 -0.41 -0.19
CA ASP A 151 -20.37 0.00 1.21
C ASP A 151 -19.07 0.80 1.45
N ARG A 152 -17.94 0.32 0.92
CA ARG A 152 -16.65 1.05 1.01
C ARG A 152 -16.71 2.39 0.29
N TRP A 153 -17.15 2.40 -0.97
CA TRP A 153 -17.26 3.63 -1.77
C TRP A 153 -18.19 4.66 -1.12
N THR A 154 -19.33 4.23 -0.57
CA THR A 154 -20.26 5.11 0.15
C THR A 154 -19.62 5.67 1.42
N GLY A 155 -18.88 4.85 2.17
CA GLY A 155 -18.09 5.29 3.33
C GLY A 155 -17.04 6.36 2.99
N LEU A 156 -16.55 6.37 1.75
CA LEU A 156 -15.62 7.37 1.21
C LEU A 156 -16.33 8.62 0.60
N GLY A 157 -17.64 8.74 0.81
CA GLY A 157 -18.45 9.88 0.32
C GLY A 157 -19.20 9.61 -0.99
N GLY A 158 -19.11 8.40 -1.54
CA GLY A 158 -19.80 7.99 -2.77
C GLY A 158 -19.43 8.89 -3.96
N ALA A 159 -20.43 9.23 -4.78
CA ALA A 159 -20.24 10.08 -5.96
C ALA A 159 -19.73 11.50 -5.64
N ARG A 160 -19.86 11.97 -4.38
CA ARG A 160 -19.31 13.25 -3.91
C ARG A 160 -17.89 13.13 -3.36
N GLY A 161 -17.44 11.90 -3.12
CA GLY A 161 -16.09 11.59 -2.66
C GLY A 161 -15.06 11.74 -3.77
N PHE A 162 -13.79 11.64 -3.41
CA PHE A 162 -12.68 11.80 -4.35
C PHE A 162 -12.63 10.71 -5.44
N LEU A 163 -13.28 9.56 -5.21
CA LEU A 163 -13.41 8.52 -6.23
C LEU A 163 -14.41 8.90 -7.34
N GLY A 164 -15.40 9.75 -7.05
CA GLY A 164 -16.41 10.16 -8.03
C GLY A 164 -17.34 9.01 -8.47
N TYR A 165 -17.89 9.15 -9.67
CA TYR A 165 -18.85 8.19 -10.23
C TYR A 165 -18.20 6.89 -10.71
N PRO A 166 -18.94 5.76 -10.70
CA PRO A 166 -18.48 4.52 -11.30
C PRO A 166 -18.27 4.66 -12.81
N LEU A 167 -17.22 4.00 -13.30
CA LEU A 167 -16.86 3.84 -14.71
C LEU A 167 -17.16 2.44 -15.22
N THR A 168 -17.40 1.49 -14.30
CA THR A 168 -17.77 0.12 -14.61
C THR A 168 -18.83 -0.35 -13.62
N ASP A 169 -19.72 -1.19 -14.12
CA ASP A 169 -20.34 -2.29 -13.38
C ASP A 169 -19.30 -3.01 -12.49
N GLU A 170 -19.74 -3.66 -11.41
CA GLU A 170 -18.89 -4.52 -10.59
C GLU A 170 -18.51 -5.78 -11.38
N ARG A 171 -17.21 -6.10 -11.42
CA ARG A 171 -16.66 -7.19 -12.21
C ARG A 171 -15.87 -8.15 -11.33
N PRO A 172 -15.90 -9.46 -11.63
CA PRO A 172 -14.98 -10.39 -10.98
C PRO A 172 -13.54 -10.04 -11.36
N THR A 173 -12.63 -10.25 -10.42
CA THR A 173 -11.18 -10.23 -10.68
C THR A 173 -10.77 -11.39 -11.59
N ALA A 174 -9.57 -11.32 -12.16
CA ALA A 174 -9.13 -12.32 -13.14
C ALA A 174 -8.98 -13.74 -12.56
N ASP A 175 -8.69 -13.84 -11.25
CA ASP A 175 -8.61 -15.08 -10.49
C ASP A 175 -9.97 -15.63 -10.02
N LEU A 176 -11.06 -14.87 -10.23
CA LEU A 176 -12.42 -15.16 -9.77
C LEU A 176 -12.58 -15.28 -8.25
N ILE A 177 -11.62 -14.76 -7.46
CA ILE A 177 -11.68 -14.78 -5.99
C ILE A 177 -12.37 -13.52 -5.45
N GLY A 178 -12.14 -12.39 -6.10
CA GLY A 178 -12.63 -11.08 -5.69
C GLY A 178 -13.49 -10.40 -6.75
N ALA A 179 -13.79 -9.14 -6.48
CA ALA A 179 -14.49 -8.25 -7.39
C ALA A 179 -13.91 -6.84 -7.32
N TYR A 180 -14.13 -6.05 -8.36
CA TYR A 180 -13.70 -4.66 -8.42
C TYR A 180 -14.69 -3.78 -9.19
N SER A 181 -14.67 -2.49 -8.88
CA SER A 181 -15.25 -1.44 -9.70
C SER A 181 -14.23 -0.33 -9.91
N HIS A 182 -14.16 0.20 -11.13
CA HIS A 182 -13.41 1.41 -11.42
C HIS A 182 -14.31 2.63 -11.25
N PHE A 183 -13.73 3.69 -10.70
CA PHE A 183 -14.35 4.99 -10.49
C PHE A 183 -13.49 6.07 -11.16
N GLN A 184 -14.04 7.26 -11.36
CA GLN A 184 -13.34 8.37 -12.00
C GLN A 184 -11.98 8.68 -11.35
N GLY A 185 -11.91 8.64 -10.02
CA GLY A 185 -10.72 8.95 -9.24
C GLY A 185 -9.92 7.73 -8.77
N GLY A 186 -10.33 6.50 -9.08
CA GLY A 186 -9.64 5.33 -8.55
C GLY A 186 -10.37 4.01 -8.77
N SER A 187 -10.19 3.07 -7.85
CA SER A 187 -10.85 1.76 -7.88
C SER A 187 -11.07 1.26 -6.48
N VAL A 188 -12.11 0.46 -6.29
CA VAL A 188 -12.30 -0.32 -5.08
C VAL A 188 -12.23 -1.78 -5.48
N TYR A 189 -11.37 -2.54 -4.81
CA TYR A 189 -11.24 -3.99 -4.96
C TYR A 189 -11.70 -4.65 -3.68
N SER A 190 -12.34 -5.81 -3.80
CA SER A 190 -12.80 -6.60 -2.67
C SER A 190 -12.44 -8.06 -2.82
N SER A 191 -12.09 -8.72 -1.72
CA SER A 191 -11.94 -10.18 -1.68
C SER A 191 -12.39 -10.72 -0.31
N PRO A 192 -12.85 -11.99 -0.22
CA PRO A 192 -13.19 -12.60 1.06
C PRO A 192 -12.06 -12.56 2.11
N GLY A 193 -10.80 -12.58 1.66
CA GLY A 193 -9.63 -12.62 2.54
C GLY A 193 -9.14 -11.25 3.00
N THR A 194 -9.47 -10.18 2.27
CA THR A 194 -8.92 -8.83 2.54
C THR A 194 -9.99 -7.78 2.85
N GLY A 195 -11.27 -8.02 2.53
CA GLY A 195 -12.30 -6.98 2.57
C GLY A 195 -12.23 -6.07 1.35
N ALA A 196 -12.88 -4.90 1.42
CA ALA A 196 -12.92 -3.92 0.33
C ALA A 196 -12.07 -2.68 0.64
N HIS A 197 -11.15 -2.35 -0.27
CA HIS A 197 -10.19 -1.26 -0.12
C HIS A 197 -10.11 -0.41 -1.38
N GLU A 198 -9.84 0.89 -1.22
CA GLU A 198 -9.63 1.77 -2.36
C GLU A 198 -8.17 1.96 -2.75
N MET A 199 -7.95 2.11 -4.06
CA MET A 199 -6.67 2.45 -4.65
C MET A 199 -6.89 3.64 -5.58
N HIS A 200 -6.03 4.65 -5.50
CA HIS A 200 -6.11 5.82 -6.37
C HIS A 200 -4.72 6.35 -6.76
N GLY A 201 -4.71 7.33 -7.67
CA GLY A 201 -3.51 8.06 -8.10
C GLY A 201 -2.34 7.16 -8.54
N ALA A 202 -1.12 7.61 -8.23
CA ALA A 202 0.12 6.98 -8.67
C ALA A 202 0.30 5.56 -8.07
N ILE A 203 -0.19 5.31 -6.85
CA ILE A 203 -0.12 3.97 -6.23
C ILE A 203 -0.94 2.97 -7.05
N ARG A 204 -2.18 3.33 -7.40
CA ARG A 204 -3.03 2.51 -8.26
C ARG A 204 -2.39 2.26 -9.62
N GLU A 205 -1.85 3.31 -10.26
CA GLU A 205 -1.20 3.18 -11.57
C GLU A 205 0.00 2.23 -11.52
N ARG A 206 0.78 2.30 -10.45
CA ARG A 206 1.92 1.40 -10.23
C ARG A 206 1.48 -0.04 -10.01
N TRP A 207 0.47 -0.27 -9.19
CA TRP A 207 -0.09 -1.60 -8.95
C TRP A 207 -0.69 -2.20 -10.24
N ALA A 208 -1.39 -1.38 -11.03
CA ALA A 208 -1.92 -1.75 -12.34
C ALA A 208 -0.83 -2.21 -13.30
N ALA A 209 0.28 -1.46 -13.38
CA ALA A 209 1.44 -1.80 -14.20
C ALA A 209 2.12 -3.12 -13.77
N GLN A 210 1.87 -3.58 -12.54
CA GLN A 210 2.39 -4.83 -11.99
C GLN A 210 1.41 -6.00 -12.10
N GLY A 211 0.27 -5.82 -12.77
CA GLY A 211 -0.71 -6.89 -12.98
C GLY A 211 -1.81 -6.97 -11.92
N TRP A 212 -2.08 -5.87 -11.19
CA TRP A 212 -3.18 -5.77 -10.23
C TRP A 212 -3.12 -6.87 -9.15
N GLU A 213 -4.25 -7.46 -8.79
CA GLU A 213 -4.39 -8.52 -7.80
C GLU A 213 -3.68 -9.82 -8.20
N GLY A 214 -3.50 -10.05 -9.52
CA GLY A 214 -2.71 -11.16 -10.05
C GLY A 214 -1.20 -10.89 -10.03
N GLY A 215 -0.78 -9.67 -9.66
CA GLY A 215 0.60 -9.25 -9.54
C GLY A 215 1.28 -9.73 -8.26
N PRO A 216 2.57 -9.40 -8.08
CA PRO A 216 3.39 -9.92 -6.97
C PRO A 216 2.96 -9.43 -5.59
N LEU A 217 2.19 -8.34 -5.51
CA LEU A 217 1.68 -7.78 -4.25
C LEU A 217 0.38 -8.43 -3.77
N GLY A 218 -0.40 -9.03 -4.68
CA GLY A 218 -1.73 -9.56 -4.38
C GLY A 218 -2.78 -8.47 -4.19
N TYR A 219 -3.82 -8.79 -3.41
CA TYR A 219 -4.90 -7.87 -3.09
C TYR A 219 -4.47 -6.78 -2.09
N PRO A 220 -5.09 -5.59 -2.17
CA PRO A 220 -4.97 -4.59 -1.12
C PRO A 220 -5.58 -5.09 0.19
N ILE A 221 -4.94 -4.75 1.30
CA ILE A 221 -5.41 -5.01 2.67
C ILE A 221 -5.64 -3.72 3.47
N THR A 222 -5.23 -2.58 2.92
CA THR A 222 -5.58 -1.26 3.40
C THR A 222 -5.95 -0.36 2.23
N ASP A 223 -6.76 0.63 2.56
CA ASP A 223 -6.86 1.89 1.85
C ASP A 223 -5.54 2.67 1.87
N GLU A 224 -5.45 3.74 1.08
CA GLU A 224 -4.26 4.59 1.04
C GLU A 224 -4.20 5.53 2.25
N TYR A 225 -3.15 5.39 3.07
CA TYR A 225 -2.95 6.15 4.30
C TYR A 225 -1.68 7.02 4.27
N PRO A 226 -1.64 8.13 5.05
CA PRO A 226 -0.47 8.99 5.11
C PRO A 226 0.69 8.32 5.86
N VAL A 227 1.90 8.50 5.35
CA VAL A 227 3.17 8.13 6.02
C VAL A 227 4.13 9.31 6.01
N THR A 228 5.22 9.23 6.77
CA THR A 228 6.25 10.28 6.75
C THR A 228 6.77 10.50 5.33
N GLY A 229 6.60 11.72 4.81
CA GLY A 229 7.08 12.10 3.47
C GLY A 229 6.23 11.60 2.29
N GLY A 230 5.07 10.99 2.53
CA GLY A 230 4.30 10.38 1.44
C GLY A 230 2.99 9.70 1.84
N ARG A 231 2.60 8.73 1.03
CA ARG A 231 1.38 7.91 1.20
C ARG A 231 1.68 6.45 0.88
N GLN A 232 0.95 5.53 1.48
CA GLN A 232 1.17 4.09 1.35
C GLN A 232 -0.16 3.35 1.27
N SER A 233 -0.18 2.26 0.49
CA SER A 233 -1.19 1.22 0.56
C SER A 233 -0.50 -0.12 0.78
N ASP A 234 -1.08 -0.92 1.66
CA ASP A 234 -0.57 -2.24 1.99
C ASP A 234 -1.35 -3.32 1.23
N PHE A 235 -0.63 -4.37 0.87
CA PHE A 235 -1.09 -5.50 0.09
C PHE A 235 -0.70 -6.80 0.80
N GLN A 236 -1.25 -7.93 0.33
CA GLN A 236 -1.02 -9.25 0.94
C GLN A 236 0.47 -9.62 1.10
N TYR A 237 1.33 -9.19 0.17
CA TYR A 237 2.74 -9.58 0.14
C TYR A 237 3.73 -8.40 0.25
N GLY A 238 3.23 -7.23 0.64
CA GLY A 238 4.05 -6.04 0.87
C GLY A 238 3.30 -4.74 0.66
N PHE A 239 3.96 -3.69 0.20
CA PHE A 239 3.33 -2.36 0.11
C PHE A 239 3.82 -1.55 -1.08
N LEU A 240 3.02 -0.55 -1.46
CA LEU A 240 3.43 0.51 -2.38
C LEU A 240 3.48 1.83 -1.62
N ARG A 241 4.60 2.53 -1.73
CA ARG A 241 4.79 3.85 -1.09
C ARG A 241 5.07 4.92 -2.13
N TRP A 242 4.20 5.92 -2.18
CA TRP A 242 4.40 7.16 -2.94
C TRP A 242 5.17 8.18 -2.10
N THR A 243 6.17 8.83 -2.69
CA THR A 243 6.97 9.87 -2.05
C THR A 243 6.61 11.25 -2.59
N ALA A 244 6.20 12.17 -1.72
CA ALA A 244 5.77 13.51 -2.13
C ALA A 244 6.88 14.36 -2.76
N ALA A 245 8.11 14.19 -2.29
CA ALA A 245 9.26 14.99 -2.76
C ALA A 245 9.65 14.68 -4.22
N THR A 246 9.40 13.46 -4.70
CA THR A 246 9.86 12.99 -6.02
C THR A 246 8.71 12.56 -6.93
N GLY A 247 7.51 12.34 -6.38
CA GLY A 247 6.38 11.74 -7.09
C GLY A 247 6.55 10.24 -7.36
N ALA A 248 7.65 9.62 -6.92
CA ALA A 248 7.96 8.22 -7.22
C ALA A 248 7.14 7.27 -6.34
N VAL A 249 6.73 6.13 -6.92
CA VAL A 249 6.12 5.02 -6.19
C VAL A 249 7.10 3.85 -6.14
N ARG A 250 7.36 3.37 -4.93
CA ARG A 250 8.25 2.22 -4.69
C ARG A 250 7.46 1.00 -4.31
N THR A 251 7.90 -0.14 -4.84
CA THR A 251 7.37 -1.47 -4.49
C THR A 251 8.22 -2.11 -3.42
N ALA A 252 7.58 -2.58 -2.35
CA ALA A 252 8.16 -3.42 -1.33
C ALA A 252 7.53 -4.81 -1.43
N LEU A 253 8.32 -5.82 -1.75
CA LEU A 253 7.96 -7.23 -1.59
C LEU A 253 8.68 -7.72 -0.33
N LEU A 254 7.92 -8.14 0.68
CA LEU A 254 8.49 -8.41 2.00
C LEU A 254 9.02 -9.83 2.15
N ALA A 255 8.57 -10.77 1.32
CA ALA A 255 8.98 -12.17 1.34
C ALA A 255 10.51 -12.42 1.45
N PRO A 256 11.41 -11.64 0.81
CA PRO A 256 12.86 -11.82 0.97
C PRO A 256 13.39 -11.55 2.38
N TYR A 257 12.63 -10.82 3.21
CA TYR A 257 13.02 -10.43 4.57
C TYR A 257 12.14 -11.07 5.66
N GLU A 258 11.16 -11.86 5.26
CA GLU A 258 10.26 -12.57 6.18
C GLU A 258 10.89 -13.86 6.71
N HIS A 259 10.31 -14.37 7.80
CA HIS A 259 10.67 -15.65 8.42
C HIS A 259 12.10 -15.69 8.99
N ALA A 260 12.63 -16.92 9.17
CA ALA A 260 13.96 -17.17 9.72
C ALA A 260 15.04 -17.06 8.64
N GLY A 261 16.10 -16.30 8.91
CA GLY A 261 17.24 -16.11 8.01
C GLY A 261 18.61 -16.47 8.62
N THR A 262 19.61 -16.64 7.75
CA THR A 262 21.02 -16.83 8.14
C THR A 262 21.95 -16.02 7.26
N TRP A 263 23.14 -15.72 7.78
CA TRP A 263 24.14 -14.89 7.09
C TRP A 263 25.37 -15.71 6.67
N VAL A 264 25.93 -15.36 5.51
CA VAL A 264 27.18 -15.89 4.98
C VAL A 264 28.04 -14.74 4.48
N THR A 265 29.20 -14.56 5.08
CA THR A 265 30.13 -13.47 4.78
C THR A 265 31.08 -13.84 3.64
N ARG A 266 31.72 -12.83 3.04
CA ARG A 266 32.71 -13.01 1.97
C ARG A 266 33.84 -13.98 2.34
N PHE A 267 34.23 -13.99 3.61
CA PHE A 267 35.28 -14.87 4.15
C PHE A 267 34.88 -16.35 4.19
N ARG A 268 33.58 -16.66 4.07
CA ARG A 268 33.06 -18.03 4.19
C ARG A 268 32.77 -18.70 2.86
N PHE A 269 32.31 -17.96 1.86
CA PHE A 269 31.89 -18.54 0.57
C PHE A 269 32.77 -18.14 -0.61
N SER A 270 33.48 -17.02 -0.56
CA SER A 270 34.18 -16.48 -1.73
C SER A 270 35.62 -17.01 -1.80
N ARG A 271 36.15 -17.15 -3.02
CA ARG A 271 37.54 -17.59 -3.24
C ARG A 271 38.57 -16.50 -2.97
N GLU A 272 38.17 -15.26 -3.19
CA GLU A 272 38.97 -14.06 -2.94
C GLU A 272 39.39 -13.97 -1.47
N TYR A 273 38.50 -14.32 -0.53
CA TYR A 273 38.76 -14.22 0.91
C TYR A 273 38.84 -15.57 1.64
N GLY A 274 38.12 -16.59 1.16
CA GLY A 274 38.07 -17.92 1.75
C GLY A 274 39.03 -18.95 1.13
N GLY A 275 39.79 -18.55 0.11
CA GLY A 275 40.73 -19.42 -0.61
C GLY A 275 40.06 -20.36 -1.62
N ALA A 276 40.84 -21.26 -2.24
CA ALA A 276 40.37 -22.11 -3.34
C ALA A 276 39.18 -23.02 -3.00
N THR A 277 39.02 -23.37 -1.72
CA THR A 277 37.91 -24.19 -1.21
C THR A 277 37.28 -23.48 -0.01
N PRO A 278 36.32 -22.57 -0.25
CA PRO A 278 35.66 -21.83 0.81
C PRO A 278 34.93 -22.74 1.81
N ALA A 279 34.88 -22.32 3.07
CA ALA A 279 34.32 -23.12 4.18
C ALA A 279 32.82 -23.41 4.03
N VAL A 280 32.07 -22.53 3.37
CA VAL A 280 30.65 -22.68 3.08
C VAL A 280 30.49 -22.88 1.57
N PRO A 281 30.38 -24.13 1.09
CA PRO A 281 30.10 -24.40 -0.31
C PRO A 281 28.62 -24.17 -0.63
N PRO A 282 28.24 -24.03 -1.91
CA PRO A 282 26.83 -23.90 -2.32
C PRO A 282 25.93 -25.04 -1.81
N SER A 283 26.47 -26.25 -1.60
CA SER A 283 25.70 -27.37 -1.04
C SER A 283 25.23 -27.17 0.41
N ALA A 284 25.82 -26.24 1.16
CA ALA A 284 25.39 -25.92 2.52
C ALA A 284 23.95 -25.37 2.58
N VAL A 285 23.44 -24.83 1.46
CA VAL A 285 22.06 -24.35 1.33
C VAL A 285 21.03 -25.43 1.66
N ASP A 286 21.30 -26.71 1.36
CA ASP A 286 20.38 -27.79 1.69
C ASP A 286 20.22 -27.94 3.20
N ALA A 287 21.33 -27.88 3.95
CA ALA A 287 21.30 -27.93 5.40
C ALA A 287 20.64 -26.69 6.00
N MET A 288 20.79 -25.51 5.40
CA MET A 288 20.07 -24.30 5.80
C MET A 288 18.56 -24.49 5.62
N ALA A 289 18.13 -24.98 4.46
CA ALA A 289 16.73 -25.26 4.17
C ALA A 289 16.13 -26.28 5.16
N ASP A 290 16.85 -27.38 5.41
CA ASP A 290 16.44 -28.43 6.34
C ASP A 290 16.42 -27.93 7.80
N ALA A 291 17.24 -26.92 8.12
CA ALA A 291 17.20 -26.24 9.40
C ALA A 291 15.95 -25.37 9.58
N GLY A 292 15.26 -24.99 8.50
CA GLY A 292 14.11 -24.09 8.51
C GLY A 292 14.43 -22.65 8.11
N VAL A 293 15.64 -22.40 7.60
CA VAL A 293 16.00 -21.10 7.03
C VAL A 293 15.20 -20.86 5.76
N ARG A 294 14.62 -19.67 5.65
CA ARG A 294 13.90 -19.19 4.46
C ARG A 294 14.67 -18.10 3.72
N THR A 295 15.55 -17.37 4.40
CA THR A 295 16.36 -16.31 3.79
C THR A 295 17.85 -16.52 4.01
N LEU A 296 18.61 -16.51 2.92
CA LEU A 296 20.07 -16.47 2.93
C LEU A 296 20.54 -15.03 2.64
N TYR A 297 21.23 -14.41 3.60
CA TYR A 297 21.93 -13.14 3.39
C TYR A 297 23.38 -13.39 2.97
N LEU A 298 23.70 -13.06 1.72
CA LEU A 298 25.00 -13.39 1.09
C LEU A 298 25.80 -12.12 0.74
N GLN A 299 27.04 -12.03 1.24
CA GLN A 299 27.88 -10.85 1.02
C GLN A 299 28.49 -10.84 -0.39
N ALA A 300 27.77 -10.30 -1.37
CA ALA A 300 28.12 -10.45 -2.79
C ALA A 300 29.27 -9.54 -3.25
N ALA A 301 29.59 -8.48 -2.50
CA ALA A 301 30.61 -7.51 -2.86
C ALA A 301 31.41 -7.03 -1.63
N ALA A 302 32.56 -6.42 -1.88
CA ALA A 302 33.39 -5.75 -0.87
C ALA A 302 33.98 -4.46 -1.43
N ASP A 303 34.18 -3.45 -0.56
CA ASP A 303 34.93 -2.26 -0.96
C ASP A 303 36.43 -2.56 -0.90
N ASP A 304 36.89 -3.32 -1.90
CA ASP A 304 38.26 -3.78 -2.03
C ASP A 304 38.76 -3.47 -3.45
N PRO A 305 39.78 -2.61 -3.61
CA PRO A 305 40.37 -2.32 -4.91
C PRO A 305 40.97 -3.55 -5.62
N ALA A 306 41.37 -4.59 -4.88
CA ALA A 306 41.85 -5.84 -5.47
C ALA A 306 40.71 -6.67 -6.10
N HIS A 307 39.47 -6.46 -5.63
CA HIS A 307 38.28 -7.18 -6.04
C HIS A 307 37.12 -6.18 -6.32
N PRO A 308 37.23 -5.36 -7.39
CA PRO A 308 36.28 -4.29 -7.65
C PRO A 308 34.89 -4.78 -8.11
N GLU A 309 34.81 -6.01 -8.58
CA GLU A 309 33.60 -6.67 -9.08
C GLU A 309 32.89 -7.50 -8.00
N LEU A 310 31.80 -8.17 -8.36
CA LEU A 310 31.16 -9.17 -7.49
C LEU A 310 32.11 -10.32 -7.17
N LEU A 311 32.02 -10.81 -5.93
CA LEU A 311 32.90 -11.86 -5.40
C LEU A 311 32.42 -13.25 -5.86
N SER A 312 33.33 -14.02 -6.44
CA SER A 312 33.09 -15.38 -6.92
C SER A 312 31.74 -15.55 -7.65
N PRO A 313 31.52 -14.87 -8.80
CA PRO A 313 30.21 -14.86 -9.49
C PRO A 313 29.68 -16.26 -9.84
N ASP A 314 30.55 -17.22 -10.13
CA ASP A 314 30.17 -18.61 -10.37
C ASP A 314 29.60 -19.29 -9.11
N LEU A 315 30.12 -18.97 -7.92
CA LEU A 315 29.57 -19.47 -6.66
C LEU A 315 28.26 -18.76 -6.32
N LEU A 316 28.17 -17.44 -6.52
CA LEU A 316 26.91 -16.70 -6.35
C LEU A 316 25.78 -17.35 -7.18
N GLY A 317 26.05 -17.66 -8.45
CA GLY A 317 25.06 -18.34 -9.31
C GLY A 317 24.67 -19.74 -8.81
N GLN A 318 25.60 -20.50 -8.25
CA GLN A 318 25.32 -21.81 -7.65
C GLN A 318 24.49 -21.69 -6.36
N PHE A 319 24.80 -20.71 -5.50
CA PHE A 319 24.00 -20.41 -4.30
C PHE A 319 22.57 -20.04 -4.69
N LEU A 320 22.39 -19.11 -5.64
CA LEU A 320 21.06 -18.69 -6.13
C LEU A 320 20.26 -19.88 -6.66
N THR A 321 20.86 -20.65 -7.57
CA THR A 321 20.19 -21.81 -8.19
C THR A 321 19.74 -22.82 -7.13
N ARG A 322 20.61 -23.14 -6.17
CA ARG A 322 20.28 -24.12 -5.12
C ARG A 322 19.27 -23.57 -4.12
N ALA A 323 19.40 -22.32 -3.71
CA ALA A 323 18.50 -21.66 -2.76
C ALA A 323 17.08 -21.64 -3.32
N HIS A 324 16.90 -21.17 -4.55
CA HIS A 324 15.58 -21.10 -5.17
C HIS A 324 14.99 -22.50 -5.42
N ALA A 325 15.81 -23.50 -5.78
CA ALA A 325 15.36 -24.88 -5.89
C ALA A 325 14.90 -25.49 -4.54
N ARG A 326 15.41 -24.97 -3.42
CA ARG A 326 14.98 -25.32 -2.05
C ARG A 326 13.92 -24.38 -1.47
N GLY A 327 13.45 -23.39 -2.25
CA GLY A 327 12.44 -22.41 -1.83
C GLY A 327 12.95 -21.35 -0.85
N LEU A 328 14.27 -21.12 -0.79
CA LEU A 328 14.86 -20.02 -0.05
C LEU A 328 14.89 -18.75 -0.91
N ARG A 329 14.82 -17.60 -0.25
CA ARG A 329 15.15 -16.29 -0.80
C ARG A 329 16.63 -15.97 -0.55
N VAL A 330 17.24 -15.21 -1.44
CA VAL A 330 18.62 -14.75 -1.30
C VAL A 330 18.68 -13.24 -1.38
N VAL A 331 19.10 -12.63 -0.27
CA VAL A 331 19.35 -11.19 -0.18
C VAL A 331 20.85 -10.95 -0.30
N ALA A 332 21.26 -10.23 -1.35
CA ALA A 332 22.65 -9.81 -1.46
C ALA A 332 22.91 -8.61 -0.56
N TRP A 333 24.01 -8.59 0.18
CA TRP A 333 24.39 -7.44 1.00
C TRP A 333 25.82 -6.97 0.77
N TYR A 334 26.04 -5.69 1.06
CA TYR A 334 27.31 -4.98 0.86
C TYR A 334 27.51 -3.91 1.92
N LEU A 335 28.75 -3.79 2.41
CA LEU A 335 29.21 -2.75 3.33
C LEU A 335 29.90 -1.62 2.54
N PRO A 336 29.20 -0.53 2.21
CA PRO A 336 29.83 0.69 1.71
C PRO A 336 30.70 1.35 2.79
N HIS A 337 31.88 1.85 2.39
CA HIS A 337 32.70 2.71 3.27
C HIS A 337 32.38 4.21 3.10
N PHE A 338 31.54 4.57 2.12
CA PHE A 338 31.17 5.95 1.79
C PHE A 338 32.34 6.84 1.38
N THR A 339 33.53 6.28 1.11
CA THR A 339 34.71 7.03 0.68
C THR A 339 34.57 7.46 -0.79
N ASP A 340 34.02 6.58 -1.63
CA ASP A 340 33.60 6.81 -3.01
C ASP A 340 32.16 6.30 -3.21
N VAL A 341 31.19 7.22 -3.09
CA VAL A 341 29.76 6.93 -3.27
C VAL A 341 29.45 6.37 -4.66
N ALA A 342 30.21 6.75 -5.69
CA ALA A 342 29.99 6.23 -7.03
C ALA A 342 30.45 4.77 -7.14
N ALA A 343 31.55 4.39 -6.49
CA ALA A 343 31.99 3.00 -6.41
C ALA A 343 31.01 2.13 -5.61
N ASP A 344 30.54 2.64 -4.47
CA ASP A 344 29.52 1.97 -3.66
C ASP A 344 28.25 1.71 -4.47
N LEU A 345 27.76 2.73 -5.18
CA LEU A 345 26.58 2.60 -6.04
C LEU A 345 26.79 1.60 -7.18
N ARG A 346 27.98 1.57 -7.80
CA ARG A 346 28.29 0.61 -8.87
C ARG A 346 28.18 -0.83 -8.38
N ARG A 347 28.72 -1.13 -7.19
CA ARG A 347 28.66 -2.50 -6.62
C ARG A 347 27.24 -2.92 -6.26
N LEU A 348 26.48 -2.02 -5.63
CA LEU A 348 25.07 -2.29 -5.29
C LEU A 348 24.21 -2.51 -6.54
N ARG A 349 24.44 -1.76 -7.62
CA ARG A 349 23.78 -1.99 -8.90
C ARG A 349 24.22 -3.31 -9.55
N ALA A 350 25.51 -3.63 -9.52
CA ALA A 350 26.00 -4.90 -10.03
C ALA A 350 25.34 -6.10 -9.34
N MET A 351 25.09 -6.02 -8.02
CA MET A 351 24.34 -7.04 -7.29
C MET A 351 22.90 -7.15 -7.83
N ALA A 352 22.21 -6.03 -8.02
CA ALA A 352 20.83 -6.01 -8.53
C ALA A 352 20.71 -6.51 -9.98
N ASP A 353 21.73 -6.23 -10.81
CA ASP A 353 21.80 -6.61 -12.22
C ASP A 353 22.31 -8.06 -12.41
N PHE A 354 22.89 -8.68 -11.38
CA PHE A 354 23.48 -10.00 -11.45
C PHE A 354 22.45 -11.07 -11.83
N ARG A 355 22.75 -11.85 -12.87
CA ARG A 355 21.94 -12.99 -13.30
C ARG A 355 22.84 -14.20 -13.57
N ALA A 356 22.41 -15.37 -13.10
CA ALA A 356 23.09 -16.63 -13.39
C ALA A 356 22.05 -17.75 -13.49
N SER A 357 22.07 -18.51 -14.58
CA SER A 357 21.12 -19.62 -14.84
C SER A 357 19.64 -19.20 -14.69
N GLY A 358 19.30 -17.99 -15.14
CA GLY A 358 17.96 -17.41 -15.01
C GLY A 358 17.58 -16.97 -13.59
N GLN A 359 18.48 -17.12 -12.61
CA GLN A 359 18.28 -16.69 -11.23
C GLN A 359 18.84 -15.28 -11.00
N ALA A 360 18.26 -14.58 -10.03
CA ALA A 360 18.64 -13.25 -9.57
C ALA A 360 18.60 -13.23 -8.04
N PHE A 361 19.21 -12.23 -7.40
CA PHE A 361 18.91 -11.98 -5.99
C PHE A 361 17.47 -11.47 -5.84
N ASP A 362 16.77 -11.89 -4.79
CA ASP A 362 15.38 -11.46 -4.54
C ASP A 362 15.32 -10.03 -3.97
N ALA A 363 16.38 -9.59 -3.28
CA ALA A 363 16.49 -8.26 -2.70
C ALA A 363 17.94 -7.87 -2.43
N ILE A 364 18.16 -6.58 -2.12
CA ILE A 364 19.47 -6.01 -1.82
C ILE A 364 19.44 -5.32 -0.45
N ALA A 365 20.43 -5.57 0.39
CA ALA A 365 20.60 -4.90 1.66
C ALA A 365 21.91 -4.09 1.73
N VAL A 366 21.84 -2.89 2.29
CA VAL A 366 22.99 -2.00 2.50
C VAL A 366 23.38 -2.06 3.97
N ASP A 367 24.65 -2.35 4.23
CA ASP A 367 25.22 -2.38 5.57
C ASP A 367 25.74 -1.01 5.98
N ILE A 368 25.09 -0.40 6.97
CA ILE A 368 25.26 1.00 7.36
C ILE A 368 25.93 1.03 8.73
N GLU A 369 27.20 0.65 8.77
CA GLU A 369 28.01 0.66 9.99
C GLU A 369 29.41 1.27 9.86
N ASP A 370 29.90 1.45 8.63
CA ASP A 370 31.27 1.91 8.40
C ASP A 370 31.49 3.37 8.79
N ARG A 371 32.66 3.63 9.38
CA ARG A 371 33.07 4.94 9.92
C ARG A 371 34.35 5.50 9.30
N THR A 372 34.80 4.95 8.17
CA THR A 372 36.02 5.39 7.48
C THR A 372 35.97 6.87 7.15
N VAL A 373 34.81 7.39 6.76
CA VAL A 373 34.56 8.85 6.71
C VAL A 373 34.38 9.37 8.15
N ALA A 374 35.44 9.98 8.69
CA ALA A 374 35.49 10.44 10.06
C ALA A 374 34.56 11.64 10.35
N ASP A 375 34.44 12.57 9.42
CA ASP A 375 33.55 13.73 9.54
C ASP A 375 32.08 13.30 9.44
N VAL A 376 31.34 13.43 10.55
CA VAL A 376 29.97 12.93 10.67
C VAL A 376 29.01 13.61 9.69
N PRO A 377 28.98 14.96 9.55
CA PRO A 377 28.13 15.61 8.55
C PRO A 377 28.41 15.10 7.12
N THR A 378 29.69 14.97 6.73
CA THR A 378 30.07 14.42 5.43
C THR A 378 29.61 12.97 5.27
N ARG A 379 29.83 12.12 6.29
CA ARG A 379 29.40 10.71 6.26
C ARG A 379 27.88 10.61 6.10
N ASN A 380 27.12 11.38 6.86
CA ASN A 380 25.66 11.39 6.77
C ASN A 380 25.17 11.87 5.40
N ALA A 381 25.76 12.94 4.86
CA ALA A 381 25.43 13.44 3.53
C ALA A 381 25.70 12.39 2.44
N ARG A 382 26.82 11.66 2.54
CA ARG A 382 27.17 10.59 1.58
C ARG A 382 26.27 9.36 1.70
N LEU A 383 25.86 8.98 2.91
CA LEU A 383 24.86 7.93 3.13
C LEU A 383 23.52 8.31 2.48
N VAL A 384 23.06 9.55 2.66
CA VAL A 384 21.83 10.06 2.04
C VAL A 384 21.94 10.06 0.51
N ASP A 385 23.06 10.54 -0.04
CA ASP A 385 23.33 10.57 -1.48
C ASP A 385 23.34 9.16 -2.09
N LEU A 386 24.05 8.20 -1.47
CA LEU A 386 24.05 6.81 -1.89
C LEU A 386 22.63 6.22 -1.88
N SER A 387 21.91 6.42 -0.78
CA SER A 387 20.56 5.87 -0.59
C SER A 387 19.58 6.42 -1.62
N ALA A 388 19.62 7.72 -1.90
CA ALA A 388 18.76 8.36 -2.89
C ALA A 388 19.06 7.86 -4.31
N ARG A 389 20.34 7.76 -4.69
CA ARG A 389 20.75 7.26 -6.02
C ARG A 389 20.42 5.79 -6.21
N LEU A 390 20.62 4.97 -5.18
CA LEU A 390 20.27 3.55 -5.21
C LEU A 390 18.77 3.36 -5.36
N ALA A 391 17.98 4.09 -4.56
CA ALA A 391 16.52 4.09 -4.62
C ALA A 391 15.99 4.44 -6.02
N ALA A 392 16.55 5.47 -6.63
CA ALA A 392 16.17 5.90 -7.98
C ALA A 392 16.59 4.88 -9.06
N ALA A 393 17.73 4.21 -8.88
CA ALA A 393 18.22 3.21 -9.82
C ALA A 393 17.44 1.89 -9.75
N LEU A 394 16.85 1.56 -8.59
CA LEU A 394 16.22 0.26 -8.32
C LEU A 394 14.79 0.41 -7.75
N PRO A 395 13.84 0.99 -8.51
CA PRO A 395 12.47 1.25 -8.03
C PRO A 395 11.67 -0.03 -7.72
N ASP A 396 12.08 -1.15 -8.31
CA ASP A 396 11.37 -2.44 -8.29
C ASP A 396 12.04 -3.45 -7.33
N VAL A 397 13.18 -3.07 -6.75
CA VAL A 397 13.93 -3.92 -5.81
C VAL A 397 13.64 -3.46 -4.39
N THR A 398 13.34 -4.43 -3.53
CA THR A 398 13.17 -4.17 -2.10
C THR A 398 14.54 -3.98 -1.44
N LEU A 399 14.76 -2.79 -0.90
CA LEU A 399 16.00 -2.41 -0.24
C LEU A 399 15.90 -2.56 1.27
N GLY A 400 16.85 -3.30 1.85
CA GLY A 400 17.05 -3.43 3.29
C GLY A 400 18.13 -2.48 3.80
N ALA A 401 17.90 -1.85 4.94
CA ALA A 401 18.92 -1.09 5.68
C ALA A 401 19.39 -1.91 6.88
N ILE A 402 20.60 -2.46 6.81
CA ILE A 402 21.26 -3.09 7.95
C ILE A 402 21.89 -1.98 8.77
N VAL A 403 21.43 -1.83 10.02
CA VAL A 403 21.77 -0.67 10.85
C VAL A 403 22.34 -1.11 12.18
N LEU A 404 23.21 -0.28 12.73
CA LEU A 404 23.65 -0.39 14.11
C LEU A 404 22.44 -0.46 15.05
N PRO A 405 22.53 -1.26 16.13
CA PRO A 405 21.43 -1.37 17.07
C PRO A 405 21.17 0.00 17.73
N PRO A 406 19.93 0.54 17.66
CA PRO A 406 19.60 1.78 18.35
C PRO A 406 19.92 1.80 19.85
N VAL A 407 19.93 0.66 20.53
CA VAL A 407 20.40 0.59 21.92
C VAL A 407 21.87 1.04 22.04
N VAL A 408 22.72 0.75 21.05
CA VAL A 408 24.09 1.26 21.02
C VAL A 408 24.11 2.74 20.66
N THR A 409 23.45 3.15 19.58
CA THR A 409 23.57 4.52 19.07
C THR A 409 22.80 5.55 19.89
N ASP A 410 21.79 5.14 20.67
CA ASP A 410 20.89 6.07 21.35
C ASP A 410 21.06 6.03 22.87
N VAL A 411 21.60 4.92 23.41
CA VAL A 411 21.70 4.72 24.88
C VAL A 411 23.13 4.49 25.33
N LEU A 412 23.79 3.46 24.82
CA LEU A 412 25.09 3.04 25.35
C LEU A 412 26.26 3.89 24.88
N SER A 413 26.20 4.37 23.64
CA SER A 413 27.27 5.13 23.02
C SER A 413 26.73 6.15 22.04
N PRO A 414 26.04 7.22 22.51
CA PRO A 414 25.48 8.26 21.64
C PRO A 414 26.50 8.94 20.73
N ALA A 415 27.75 9.00 21.15
CA ALA A 415 28.85 9.55 20.35
C ALA A 415 29.39 8.59 19.26
N TYR A 416 28.90 7.35 19.18
CA TYR A 416 29.37 6.37 18.19
C TYR A 416 29.03 6.82 16.76
N TRP A 417 27.79 7.29 16.56
CA TRP A 417 27.35 7.91 15.32
C TRP A 417 26.27 8.95 15.63
N PRO A 418 26.68 10.16 16.09
CA PRO A 418 25.73 11.20 16.41
C PRO A 418 24.95 11.64 15.18
N ASP A 419 23.71 12.10 15.38
CA ASP A 419 22.83 12.62 14.33
C ASP A 419 22.61 11.66 13.15
N PHE A 420 22.49 10.35 13.42
CA PHE A 420 22.22 9.37 12.37
C PHE A 420 20.95 9.76 11.58
N PRO A 421 20.99 9.78 10.23
CA PRO A 421 19.99 10.47 9.42
C PRO A 421 18.69 9.66 9.17
N TRP A 422 18.15 8.99 10.20
CA TRP A 422 17.00 8.06 10.12
C TRP A 422 15.86 8.57 9.21
N ARG A 423 15.37 9.79 9.46
CA ARG A 423 14.24 10.38 8.71
C ARG A 423 14.60 10.80 7.29
N GLN A 424 15.87 11.09 7.01
CA GLN A 424 16.30 11.49 5.66
C GLN A 424 16.43 10.29 4.74
N ILE A 425 16.67 9.09 5.29
CA ILE A 425 16.78 7.85 4.53
C ILE A 425 15.54 6.94 4.62
N SER A 426 14.53 7.30 5.43
CA SER A 426 13.33 6.47 5.63
C SER A 426 12.54 6.21 4.35
N GLY A 427 12.53 7.16 3.41
CA GLY A 427 11.90 6.99 2.09
C GLY A 427 12.65 6.09 1.12
N TYR A 428 13.90 5.71 1.41
CA TYR A 428 14.75 4.96 0.48
C TYR A 428 14.84 3.46 0.80
N TYR A 429 14.50 3.04 2.01
CA TYR A 429 14.56 1.63 2.43
C TYR A 429 13.18 1.13 2.84
N GLN A 430 12.88 -0.12 2.48
CA GLN A 430 11.58 -0.74 2.73
C GLN A 430 11.62 -1.62 3.98
N VAL A 431 12.79 -2.18 4.31
CA VAL A 431 12.98 -3.06 5.48
C VAL A 431 14.17 -2.59 6.30
N TRP A 432 14.03 -2.62 7.63
CA TRP A 432 15.08 -2.23 8.58
C TRP A 432 15.60 -3.46 9.32
N LEU A 433 16.92 -3.64 9.32
CA LEU A 433 17.58 -4.79 9.90
C LEU A 433 18.54 -4.36 11.03
N PRO A 434 18.04 -4.08 12.24
CA PRO A 434 18.90 -3.72 13.35
C PRO A 434 19.76 -4.92 13.78
N MET A 435 21.07 -4.67 13.91
CA MET A 435 22.05 -5.62 14.45
C MET A 435 21.91 -5.80 15.96
N ALA A 436 20.84 -6.46 16.39
CA ALA A 436 20.45 -6.68 17.78
C ALA A 436 21.32 -7.74 18.48
N TYR A 437 22.64 -7.61 18.41
CA TYR A 437 23.62 -8.54 18.99
C TYR A 437 23.73 -8.41 20.51
N TRP A 438 22.73 -8.91 21.24
CA TRP A 438 22.77 -8.99 22.72
C TRP A 438 23.99 -9.76 23.22
N THR A 439 24.54 -10.67 22.41
CA THR A 439 25.75 -11.45 22.72
C THR A 439 27.01 -10.61 22.84
N ASN A 440 27.05 -9.42 22.22
CA ASN A 440 28.14 -8.46 22.40
C ASN A 440 28.06 -7.71 23.74
N ARG A 441 27.03 -7.94 24.56
CA ARG A 441 26.80 -7.24 25.83
C ARG A 441 27.17 -8.14 27.01
N THR A 442 27.54 -7.56 28.14
CA THR A 442 27.83 -8.31 29.38
C THR A 442 26.59 -8.41 30.26
N ALA A 443 26.54 -9.36 31.19
CA ALA A 443 25.43 -9.49 32.14
C ALA A 443 25.23 -8.21 32.97
N GLU A 444 26.33 -7.58 33.39
CA GLU A 444 26.37 -6.36 34.21
C GLU A 444 25.83 -5.14 33.46
N SER A 445 25.86 -5.16 32.12
CA SER A 445 25.34 -4.06 31.31
C SER A 445 23.82 -3.91 31.40
N GLY A 446 23.09 -4.94 31.84
CA GLY A 446 21.63 -4.98 31.79
C GLY A 446 21.03 -5.17 30.39
N TRP A 447 21.89 -5.34 29.37
CA TRP A 447 21.54 -5.46 27.95
C TRP A 447 21.86 -6.83 27.34
N ARG A 448 22.26 -7.81 28.16
CA ARG A 448 22.52 -9.20 27.71
C ARG A 448 21.25 -10.04 27.53
N ASP A 449 20.12 -9.56 28.05
CA ASP A 449 18.82 -10.22 27.91
C ASP A 449 18.33 -10.17 26.43
N PRO A 450 18.17 -11.32 25.75
CA PRO A 450 17.80 -11.37 24.34
C PRO A 450 16.46 -10.72 24.04
N TYR A 451 15.46 -10.91 24.91
CA TYR A 451 14.12 -10.37 24.72
C TYR A 451 14.14 -8.85 24.77
N ARG A 452 14.64 -8.29 25.89
CA ARG A 452 14.72 -6.85 26.12
C ARG A 452 15.54 -6.16 25.03
N TYR A 453 16.71 -6.70 24.70
CA TYR A 453 17.58 -6.08 23.70
C TYR A 453 16.92 -6.04 22.33
N THR A 454 16.26 -7.13 21.93
CA THR A 454 15.51 -7.20 20.66
C THR A 454 14.36 -6.20 20.66
N ALA A 455 13.51 -6.22 21.70
CA ALA A 455 12.36 -5.35 21.83
C ALA A 455 12.72 -3.86 21.76
N GLU A 456 13.76 -3.46 22.49
CA GLU A 456 14.23 -2.06 22.53
C GLU A 456 14.78 -1.61 21.18
N ASN A 457 15.51 -2.45 20.45
CA ASN A 457 16.00 -2.09 19.13
C ASN A 457 14.84 -1.96 18.12
N VAL A 458 13.88 -2.88 18.10
CA VAL A 458 12.71 -2.80 17.20
C VAL A 458 11.89 -1.53 17.47
N ALA A 459 11.58 -1.26 18.74
CA ALA A 459 10.81 -0.09 19.14
C ALA A 459 11.53 1.23 18.76
N ARG A 460 12.85 1.30 18.99
CA ARG A 460 13.64 2.50 18.69
C ARG A 460 13.85 2.74 17.21
N VAL A 461 14.03 1.70 16.39
CA VAL A 461 14.02 1.85 14.92
C VAL A 461 12.76 2.58 14.48
N ARG A 462 11.58 2.10 14.88
CA ARG A 462 10.29 2.70 14.54
C ARG A 462 10.13 4.13 15.07
N ALA A 463 10.56 4.38 16.31
CA ALA A 463 10.54 5.71 16.91
C ALA A 463 11.44 6.71 16.17
N ASN A 464 12.65 6.29 15.80
CA ASN A 464 13.62 7.12 15.08
C ASN A 464 13.16 7.45 13.65
N LEU A 465 12.45 6.52 13.01
CA LEU A 465 11.78 6.74 11.72
C LEU A 465 10.54 7.62 11.86
N GLY A 466 9.89 7.60 13.03
CA GLY A 466 8.55 8.16 13.20
C GLY A 466 7.49 7.33 12.46
N GLU A 467 7.73 6.03 12.30
CA GLU A 467 6.88 5.09 11.56
C GLU A 467 6.61 3.86 12.44
N PRO A 468 5.47 3.81 13.15
CA PRO A 468 5.16 2.72 14.09
C PRO A 468 5.01 1.36 13.40
N CYS A 469 4.67 1.36 12.10
CA CYS A 469 4.48 0.16 11.29
C CYS A 469 5.65 -0.13 10.34
N ALA A 470 6.83 0.49 10.54
CA ALA A 470 7.99 0.19 9.69
C ALA A 470 8.32 -1.31 9.75
N ALA A 471 8.56 -1.90 8.57
CA ALA A 471 8.93 -3.31 8.45
C ALA A 471 10.34 -3.52 9.02
N VAL A 472 10.44 -4.39 10.02
CA VAL A 472 11.69 -4.70 10.71
C VAL A 472 11.97 -6.20 10.59
N ALA A 473 13.18 -6.57 10.18
CA ALA A 473 13.67 -7.94 10.19
C ALA A 473 14.95 -8.00 11.06
N VAL A 474 14.83 -8.50 12.28
CA VAL A 474 15.88 -8.36 13.30
C VAL A 474 17.06 -9.28 13.01
N ILE A 475 18.29 -8.79 13.22
CA ILE A 475 19.50 -9.61 13.21
C ILE A 475 19.90 -9.92 14.65
N GLY A 476 19.74 -11.18 15.03
CA GLY A 476 20.03 -11.69 16.36
C GLY A 476 21.50 -11.93 16.64
N GLY A 477 21.81 -12.10 17.92
CA GLY A 477 23.15 -12.39 18.44
C GLY A 477 23.77 -13.66 17.87
N TYR A 478 25.10 -13.67 17.87
CA TYR A 478 25.93 -14.70 17.24
C TYR A 478 26.82 -15.42 18.24
N GLY A 479 27.37 -16.56 17.82
CA GLY A 479 28.41 -17.30 18.53
C GLY A 479 28.00 -18.71 18.94
N SER A 480 29.00 -19.58 19.08
CA SER A 480 28.82 -21.01 19.37
C SER A 480 28.29 -21.32 20.78
N THR A 481 28.28 -20.32 21.66
CA THR A 481 27.86 -20.46 23.05
C THR A 481 26.44 -19.93 23.31
N VAL A 482 25.74 -19.45 22.28
CA VAL A 482 24.38 -18.94 22.40
C VAL A 482 23.39 -20.10 22.50
N SER A 483 22.48 -20.03 23.46
CA SER A 483 21.53 -21.10 23.71
C SER A 483 20.34 -21.07 22.74
N ALA A 484 19.65 -22.20 22.58
CA ALA A 484 18.36 -22.25 21.88
C ALA A 484 17.30 -21.37 22.55
N ALA A 485 17.35 -21.26 23.90
CA ALA A 485 16.45 -20.41 24.67
C ALA A 485 16.68 -18.92 24.38
N ASP A 486 17.94 -18.49 24.17
CA ASP A 486 18.25 -17.10 23.81
C ASP A 486 17.58 -16.73 22.48
N HIS A 487 17.70 -17.59 21.46
CA HIS A 487 17.07 -17.38 20.15
C HIS A 487 15.55 -17.43 20.23
N GLN A 488 14.99 -18.29 21.08
CA GLN A 488 13.55 -18.31 21.33
C GLN A 488 13.06 -17.00 21.96
N GLN A 489 13.81 -16.42 22.89
CA GLN A 489 13.47 -15.14 23.54
C GLN A 489 13.58 -13.96 22.56
N MET A 490 14.59 -13.95 21.69
CA MET A 490 14.67 -12.99 20.58
C MET A 490 13.46 -13.13 19.65
N ALA A 491 13.14 -14.34 19.20
CA ALA A 491 11.99 -14.56 18.30
C ALA A 491 10.66 -14.15 18.94
N ARG A 492 10.47 -14.42 20.24
CA ARG A 492 9.30 -13.94 20.98
C ARG A 492 9.22 -12.42 20.99
N ALA A 493 10.30 -11.72 21.34
CA ALA A 493 10.32 -10.26 21.31
C ALA A 493 10.04 -9.69 19.91
N ALA A 494 10.64 -10.28 18.88
CA ALA A 494 10.40 -9.88 17.51
C ALA A 494 8.92 -10.05 17.13
N ALA A 495 8.30 -11.19 17.50
CA ALA A 495 6.89 -11.46 17.23
C ALA A 495 5.95 -10.53 18.01
N ASP A 496 6.21 -10.31 19.29
CA ASP A 496 5.41 -9.43 20.17
C ASP A 496 5.41 -7.97 19.67
N LEU A 497 6.46 -7.56 18.96
CA LEU A 497 6.54 -6.26 18.30
C LEU A 497 6.19 -6.30 16.81
N GLY A 498 5.73 -7.41 16.24
CA GLY A 498 5.35 -7.46 14.83
C GLY A 498 6.52 -7.22 13.86
N ALA A 499 7.71 -7.75 14.15
CA ALA A 499 8.81 -7.79 13.19
C ALA A 499 8.55 -8.90 12.15
N ILE A 500 8.78 -8.63 10.87
CA ILE A 500 8.44 -9.56 9.78
C ILE A 500 9.40 -10.76 9.68
N GLY A 501 10.62 -10.61 10.21
CA GLY A 501 11.65 -11.63 10.14
C GLY A 501 12.63 -11.58 11.30
N VAL A 502 13.32 -12.70 11.47
CA VAL A 502 14.43 -12.86 12.42
C VAL A 502 15.56 -13.59 11.73
N SER A 503 16.79 -13.21 11.99
CA SER A 503 17.95 -13.87 11.41
C SER A 503 19.08 -14.03 12.42
N VAL A 504 19.98 -14.98 12.18
CA VAL A 504 21.13 -15.24 13.07
C VAL A 504 22.42 -15.10 12.29
N PHE A 505 23.29 -14.21 12.76
CA PHE A 505 24.65 -14.08 12.24
C PHE A 505 25.54 -15.11 12.95
N ASP A 506 26.47 -15.84 12.33
CA ASP A 506 26.43 -16.33 10.95
C ASP A 506 26.16 -17.85 10.93
N TRP A 507 25.94 -18.43 9.75
CA TRP A 507 25.66 -19.87 9.61
C TRP A 507 26.73 -20.76 10.26
N THR A 508 28.00 -20.37 10.14
CA THR A 508 29.13 -21.21 10.58
C THR A 508 29.30 -21.28 12.10
N THR A 509 28.83 -20.26 12.80
CA THR A 509 28.98 -20.13 14.25
C THR A 509 27.71 -20.48 15.02
N THR A 510 26.56 -20.59 14.34
CA THR A 510 25.26 -20.86 14.96
C THR A 510 25.11 -22.34 15.29
N PRO A 511 24.91 -22.73 16.58
CA PRO A 511 24.65 -24.12 16.94
C PRO A 511 23.40 -24.67 16.26
N ALA A 512 23.42 -25.94 15.86
CA ALA A 512 22.27 -26.59 15.20
C ALA A 512 20.98 -26.54 16.06
N ALA A 513 21.11 -26.53 17.38
CA ALA A 513 20.00 -26.43 18.32
C ALA A 513 19.28 -25.05 18.32
N SER A 514 19.88 -24.02 17.72
CA SER A 514 19.28 -22.68 17.63
C SER A 514 18.21 -22.56 16.54
N TRP A 515 18.16 -23.47 15.57
CA TRP A 515 17.24 -23.39 14.43
C TRP A 515 15.80 -23.86 14.72
N PRO A 516 15.56 -24.95 15.47
CA PRO A 516 14.19 -25.40 15.74
C PRO A 516 13.27 -24.33 16.36
N PRO A 517 13.70 -23.49 17.31
CA PRO A 517 12.87 -22.38 17.82
C PRO A 517 12.46 -21.34 16.78
N LEU A 518 13.19 -21.24 15.66
CA LEU A 518 12.96 -20.24 14.60
C LEU A 518 12.14 -20.79 13.42
N ARG A 519 12.02 -22.13 13.30
CA ARG A 519 11.49 -22.86 12.12
C ARG A 519 10.02 -22.57 11.75
N GLY A 520 9.31 -21.78 12.53
CA GLY A 520 7.92 -21.38 12.25
C GLY A 520 7.65 -19.89 12.46
N TYR A 521 8.70 -19.06 12.45
CA TYR A 521 8.52 -17.62 12.55
C TYR A 521 7.72 -17.10 11.35
N ASP A 522 6.48 -16.68 11.58
CA ASP A 522 5.55 -16.22 10.55
C ASP A 522 4.68 -15.10 11.13
N VAL A 523 5.15 -13.87 10.94
CA VAL A 523 4.53 -12.64 11.46
C VAL A 523 4.41 -11.68 10.30
N ARG A 524 3.20 -11.18 10.05
CA ARG A 524 2.89 -10.35 8.87
C ARG A 524 3.27 -8.87 9.01
N GLY A 525 3.89 -8.49 10.13
CA GLY A 525 4.18 -7.11 10.44
C GLY A 525 3.08 -6.46 11.28
N CYS A 526 2.93 -5.14 11.12
CA CYS A 526 1.94 -4.34 11.82
C CYS A 526 0.58 -4.33 11.12
#